data_AF-A0A5C8TDJ5-F1
#
_entry.id   AF-A0A5C8TDJ5-F1
#
_cell.length_a   1.000
_cell.length_b   1.000
_cell.length_c   1.000
_cell.angle_alpha   90.00
_cell.angle_beta   90.00
_cell.angle_gamma   90.00
#
_symmetry.space_group_name_H-M   'P 1'
#
loop_
_entity.id
_entity.type
_entity.pdbx_description
1 polymer ?
#
loop_
_entity_poly.entity_id
_entity_poly.type
_entity_poly.pdbx_seq_one_letter_code
_entity_poly.pdbx_strand_id
1 'polypeptide(L)'
;MPTMTRSLPKRYGPVWELVAEETAGGLTVSTFAKRTLRYDVVASKDRFYQHAWSDFHLPQVCGILCHQNSSFKGHKYVLTAALCSWALDPGRRQTAGGEEEQSEGYKGTTRKHAIALAVAELLSNAERRSVKNALHGRFIANRYARITSVSPTFFTELYYPIGGLRTIMRSPTRAWLRKKFSRYRQSIYLSITLAAVEHCHFQAINAGRTLERTSLSKSATLVGIVLAASRNQNAPLAEKVDTYHYRYVAKSLPFLYAAQSIDLPDGRSLLDAMMDGDWKIVNDDAIAARWFGRALYWVQTVIAPQRRSADDELVANSLAGVIPESFDPPAYVSDYRGLVEYIHTKGKLLEFNKREDEFWAANGMTRPQLTSKAVGWPSPAVKGSASQRTGSTAE
;
A
#
# COMPACT_ATOMS: atom_id res chain seq x y z
N MET A 1 -63.53 26.94 -25.67
CA MET A 1 -62.19 27.41 -25.26
C MET A 1 -61.36 26.19 -24.87
N PRO A 2 -60.42 25.73 -25.70
CA PRO A 2 -59.71 24.48 -25.46
C PRO A 2 -58.55 24.68 -24.47
N THR A 3 -58.49 23.82 -23.47
CA THR A 3 -57.38 23.68 -22.51
C THR A 3 -56.10 23.26 -23.23
N MET A 4 -55.15 24.20 -23.34
CA MET A 4 -53.78 23.89 -23.74
C MET A 4 -53.09 23.09 -22.63
N THR A 5 -53.10 21.76 -22.74
CA THR A 5 -52.15 20.91 -22.03
C THR A 5 -50.75 21.13 -22.62
N ARG A 6 -49.99 22.04 -22.02
CA ARG A 6 -48.55 22.16 -22.25
C ARG A 6 -47.85 20.90 -21.74
N SER A 7 -47.71 19.89 -22.59
CA SER A 7 -46.77 18.80 -22.35
C SER A 7 -45.34 19.36 -22.39
N LEU A 8 -44.65 19.33 -21.25
CA LEU A 8 -43.23 19.63 -21.19
C LEU A 8 -42.46 18.66 -22.12
N PRO A 9 -41.46 19.15 -22.88
CA PRO A 9 -40.70 18.28 -23.76
C PRO A 9 -39.94 17.23 -22.93
N LYS A 10 -40.20 15.94 -23.20
CA LYS A 10 -39.41 14.80 -22.69
C LYS A 10 -37.96 14.93 -23.19
N ARG A 11 -37.13 15.65 -22.43
CA ARG A 11 -35.72 15.96 -22.76
C ARG A 11 -34.70 15.27 -21.86
N TYR A 12 -35.05 14.14 -21.26
CA TYR A 12 -34.06 13.26 -20.66
C TYR A 12 -33.85 12.09 -21.61
N GLY A 13 -32.69 12.07 -22.27
CA GLY A 13 -32.25 10.90 -23.04
C GLY A 13 -32.19 9.65 -22.14
N PRO A 14 -32.01 8.46 -22.72
CA PRO A 14 -32.11 7.20 -21.98
C PRO A 14 -31.24 7.23 -20.72
N VAL A 15 -31.90 7.16 -19.57
CA VAL A 15 -31.30 7.11 -18.24
C VAL A 15 -30.74 5.70 -18.05
N TRP A 16 -29.62 5.56 -17.34
CA TRP A 16 -29.15 4.25 -16.93
C TRP A 16 -30.11 3.70 -15.88
N GLU A 17 -30.68 2.53 -16.13
CA GLU A 17 -31.62 1.88 -15.21
C GLU A 17 -30.87 0.81 -14.42
N LEU A 18 -31.10 0.77 -13.10
CA LEU A 18 -30.64 -0.32 -12.24
C LEU A 18 -31.49 -1.55 -12.56
N VAL A 19 -30.87 -2.61 -13.08
CA VAL A 19 -31.59 -3.83 -13.50
C VAL A 19 -31.33 -5.03 -12.62
N ALA A 20 -30.24 -5.02 -11.85
CA ALA A 20 -29.95 -6.03 -10.85
C ALA A 20 -29.07 -5.43 -9.74
N GLU A 21 -29.20 -5.99 -8.54
CA GLU A 21 -28.37 -5.67 -7.40
C GLU A 21 -28.12 -6.96 -6.62
N GLU A 22 -26.85 -7.31 -6.44
CA GLU A 22 -26.42 -8.47 -5.68
C GLU A 22 -25.55 -8.02 -4.52
N THR A 23 -25.83 -8.50 -3.30
CA THR A 23 -25.05 -8.16 -2.11
C THR A 23 -24.45 -9.42 -1.51
N ALA A 24 -23.12 -9.46 -1.40
CA ALA A 24 -22.38 -10.56 -0.79
C ALA A 24 -21.12 -10.02 -0.09
N GLY A 25 -20.83 -10.53 1.11
CA GLY A 25 -19.60 -10.18 1.84
C GLY A 25 -19.45 -8.69 2.18
N GLY A 26 -20.55 -7.94 2.30
CA GLY A 26 -20.52 -6.50 2.54
C GLY A 26 -20.23 -5.64 1.29
N LEU A 27 -20.18 -6.26 0.12
CA LEU A 27 -20.12 -5.59 -1.18
C LEU A 27 -21.46 -5.68 -1.89
N THR A 28 -21.79 -4.64 -2.63
CA THR A 28 -22.95 -4.56 -3.51
C THR A 28 -22.46 -4.43 -4.94
N VAL A 29 -22.89 -5.35 -5.81
CA VAL A 29 -22.70 -5.26 -7.26
C VAL A 29 -24.02 -4.80 -7.87
N SER A 30 -24.03 -3.58 -8.41
CA SER A 30 -25.18 -3.00 -9.10
C SER A 30 -24.98 -3.09 -10.61
N THR A 31 -25.91 -3.74 -11.32
CA THR A 31 -25.91 -3.80 -12.78
C THR A 31 -26.76 -2.66 -13.33
N PHE A 32 -26.14 -1.76 -14.09
CA PHE A 32 -26.85 -0.71 -14.83
C PHE A 32 -26.97 -1.09 -16.30
N ALA A 33 -28.16 -0.89 -16.86
CA ALA A 33 -28.43 -1.09 -18.28
C ALA A 33 -28.85 0.22 -18.96
N LYS A 34 -28.41 0.39 -20.21
CA LYS A 34 -28.87 1.45 -21.10
C LYS A 34 -28.90 0.93 -22.52
N ARG A 35 -30.10 0.66 -23.04
CA ARG A 35 -30.32 -0.02 -24.33
C ARG A 35 -29.59 -1.38 -24.33
N THR A 36 -28.62 -1.58 -25.22
CA THR A 36 -27.81 -2.80 -25.34
C THR A 36 -26.56 -2.79 -24.45
N LEU A 37 -26.27 -1.67 -23.77
CA LEU A 37 -25.10 -1.55 -22.90
C LEU A 37 -25.45 -2.01 -21.50
N ARG A 38 -24.58 -2.84 -20.91
CA ARG A 38 -24.62 -3.26 -19.51
C ARG A 38 -23.28 -2.98 -18.85
N TYR A 39 -23.31 -2.55 -17.60
CA TYR A 39 -22.11 -2.29 -16.81
C TYR A 39 -22.38 -2.57 -15.34
N ASP A 40 -21.52 -3.38 -14.73
CA ASP A 40 -21.58 -3.78 -13.33
C ASP A 40 -20.65 -2.90 -12.49
N VAL A 41 -21.18 -2.46 -11.34
CA VAL A 41 -20.49 -1.57 -10.41
C VAL A 41 -20.37 -2.23 -9.07
N VAL A 42 -19.15 -2.48 -8.63
CA VAL A 42 -18.91 -2.86 -7.24
C VAL A 42 -18.87 -1.60 -6.36
N ALA A 43 -19.58 -1.64 -5.24
CA ALA A 43 -19.52 -0.69 -4.15
C ALA A 43 -19.52 -1.43 -2.81
N SER A 44 -19.16 -0.76 -1.72
CA SER A 44 -19.45 -1.29 -0.39
C SER A 44 -20.93 -1.11 -0.08
N LYS A 45 -21.48 -2.00 0.74
CA LYS A 45 -22.80 -1.81 1.39
C LYS A 45 -22.83 -0.51 2.22
N ASP A 46 -21.69 -0.16 2.83
CA ASP A 46 -21.52 1.05 3.61
C ASP A 46 -21.03 2.19 2.73
N ARG A 47 -21.36 3.43 3.09
CA ARG A 47 -20.90 4.61 2.35
C ARG A 47 -19.38 4.71 2.41
N PHE A 48 -18.74 5.22 1.36
CA PHE A 48 -17.28 5.48 1.33
C PHE A 48 -16.78 6.23 2.57
N TYR A 49 -17.59 7.16 3.07
CA TYR A 49 -17.31 7.88 4.30
C TYR A 49 -16.97 6.94 5.47
N GLN A 50 -17.76 5.88 5.65
CA GLN A 50 -17.65 4.97 6.79
C GLN A 50 -16.44 4.04 6.62
N HIS A 51 -16.29 3.41 5.46
CA HIS A 51 -15.32 2.33 5.32
C HIS A 51 -13.90 2.76 4.92
N ALA A 52 -13.71 3.96 4.38
CA ALA A 52 -12.40 4.44 3.94
C ALA A 52 -11.97 5.79 4.55
N TRP A 53 -12.92 6.68 4.87
CA TRP A 53 -12.63 8.03 5.36
C TRP A 53 -12.60 8.15 6.89
N SER A 54 -13.74 7.98 7.57
CA SER A 54 -13.83 8.01 9.04
C SER A 54 -13.03 6.87 9.61
N ASP A 55 -13.38 5.67 9.19
CA ASP A 55 -12.77 4.41 9.59
C ASP A 55 -11.99 3.83 8.40
N PHE A 56 -11.34 2.69 8.62
CA PHE A 56 -10.67 1.96 7.56
C PHE A 56 -10.96 0.49 7.69
N HIS A 57 -11.96 0.05 6.93
CA HIS A 57 -12.43 -1.32 6.92
C HIS A 57 -11.69 -2.10 5.83
N LEU A 58 -10.51 -2.64 6.20
CA LEU A 58 -9.62 -3.34 5.27
C LEU A 58 -10.34 -4.38 4.40
N PRO A 59 -11.22 -5.26 4.92
CA PRO A 59 -11.94 -6.22 4.07
C PRO A 59 -12.79 -5.61 2.96
N GLN A 60 -13.44 -4.45 3.21
CA GLN A 60 -14.28 -3.82 2.19
C GLN A 60 -13.41 -3.10 1.16
N VAL A 61 -12.36 -2.42 1.60
CA VAL A 61 -11.41 -1.74 0.72
C VAL A 61 -10.73 -2.75 -0.22
N CYS A 62 -10.15 -3.82 0.34
CA CYS A 62 -9.54 -4.88 -0.44
C CYS A 62 -10.56 -5.61 -1.33
N GLY A 63 -11.75 -5.90 -0.80
CA GLY A 63 -12.83 -6.52 -1.56
C GLY A 63 -13.18 -5.73 -2.83
N ILE A 64 -13.34 -4.41 -2.73
CA ILE A 64 -13.60 -3.53 -3.90
C ILE A 64 -12.39 -3.51 -4.85
N LEU A 65 -11.18 -3.39 -4.33
CA LEU A 65 -9.97 -3.30 -5.16
C LEU A 65 -9.72 -4.60 -5.94
N CYS A 66 -9.91 -5.76 -5.31
CA CYS A 66 -9.72 -7.08 -5.90
C CYS A 66 -10.88 -7.54 -6.78
N HIS A 67 -12.04 -6.88 -6.69
CA HIS A 67 -13.21 -7.29 -7.46
C HIS A 67 -12.96 -7.16 -8.98
N GLN A 68 -13.38 -8.17 -9.75
CA GLN A 68 -13.22 -8.21 -11.21
C GLN A 68 -14.00 -7.09 -11.90
N ASN A 69 -15.23 -6.83 -11.44
CA ASN A 69 -16.03 -5.71 -11.94
C ASN A 69 -15.40 -4.37 -11.59
N SER A 70 -15.54 -3.42 -12.53
CA SER A 70 -15.17 -2.03 -12.28
C SER A 70 -16.02 -1.43 -11.16
N SER A 71 -15.45 -0.48 -10.43
CA SER A 71 -16.23 0.45 -9.62
C SER A 71 -16.49 1.74 -10.42
N PHE A 72 -17.34 2.62 -9.90
CA PHE A 72 -17.50 3.95 -10.48
C PHE A 72 -16.16 4.68 -10.62
N LYS A 73 -16.07 5.51 -11.67
CA LYS A 73 -14.83 6.11 -12.13
C LYS A 73 -14.09 6.85 -11.01
N GLY A 74 -12.85 6.43 -10.76
CA GLY A 74 -11.97 7.00 -9.75
C GLY A 74 -12.08 6.39 -8.35
N HIS A 75 -13.07 5.53 -8.08
CA HIS A 75 -13.23 4.92 -6.76
C HIS A 75 -12.03 4.05 -6.37
N LYS A 76 -11.65 3.08 -7.21
CA LYS A 76 -10.48 2.21 -6.96
C LYS A 76 -9.20 3.04 -6.78
N TYR A 77 -9.02 4.12 -7.54
CA TYR A 77 -7.87 5.02 -7.39
C TYR A 77 -7.80 5.66 -5.99
N VAL A 78 -8.93 6.17 -5.49
CA VAL A 78 -9.02 6.77 -4.17
C VAL A 78 -8.87 5.72 -3.05
N LEU A 79 -9.44 4.53 -3.22
CA LEU A 79 -9.26 3.41 -2.30
C LEU A 79 -7.81 2.91 -2.28
N THR A 80 -7.13 2.88 -3.42
CA THR A 80 -5.70 2.57 -3.52
C THR A 80 -4.88 3.60 -2.75
N ALA A 81 -5.17 4.90 -2.91
CA ALA A 81 -4.52 5.94 -2.11
C ALA A 81 -4.75 5.75 -0.59
N ALA A 82 -5.97 5.36 -0.21
CA ALA A 82 -6.32 5.06 1.18
C ALA A 82 -5.53 3.86 1.72
N LEU A 83 -5.51 2.75 0.98
CA LEU A 83 -4.80 1.52 1.35
C LEU A 83 -3.29 1.74 1.42
N CYS A 84 -2.69 2.42 0.43
CA CYS A 84 -1.27 2.72 0.44
C CYS A 84 -0.88 3.57 1.65
N SER A 85 -1.65 4.61 1.93
CA SER A 85 -1.37 5.48 3.07
C SER A 85 -1.62 4.79 4.40
N TRP A 86 -2.63 3.92 4.51
CA TRP A 86 -2.82 3.08 5.68
C TRP A 86 -1.67 2.09 5.83
N ALA A 87 -1.18 1.48 4.76
CA ALA A 87 -0.09 0.53 4.87
C ALA A 87 1.19 1.20 5.40
N LEU A 88 1.51 2.41 4.92
CA LEU A 88 2.69 3.20 5.32
C LEU A 88 2.56 3.83 6.72
N ASP A 89 1.35 4.19 7.12
CA ASP A 89 1.02 4.82 8.41
C ASP A 89 -0.30 4.22 8.92
N PRO A 90 -0.23 3.00 9.49
CA PRO A 90 -1.42 2.23 9.84
C PRO A 90 -2.10 2.73 11.12
N GLY A 91 -1.55 3.77 11.75
CA GLY A 91 -2.07 4.40 12.97
C GLY A 91 -1.35 3.95 14.24
N ARG A 92 -1.95 4.27 15.39
CA ARG A 92 -1.34 4.38 16.73
C ARG A 92 -0.07 3.58 16.97
N ARG A 93 1.02 4.32 17.17
CA ARG A 93 2.26 3.86 17.78
C ARG A 93 2.01 3.68 19.27
N GLN A 94 2.01 2.44 19.77
CA GLN A 94 2.14 2.23 21.21
C GLN A 94 3.57 2.64 21.58
N THR A 95 3.71 3.67 22.42
CA THR A 95 5.02 3.96 22.99
C THR A 95 5.34 2.93 24.06
N ALA A 96 6.62 2.65 24.30
CA ALA A 96 7.09 1.63 25.24
C ALA A 96 6.61 1.86 26.70
N GLY A 97 6.04 3.03 27.03
CA GLY A 97 5.47 3.33 28.33
C GLY A 97 3.99 3.01 28.50
N GLY A 98 3.31 2.42 27.50
CA GLY A 98 1.86 2.19 27.55
C GLY A 98 1.01 3.46 27.47
N GLU A 99 1.64 4.64 27.56
CA GLU A 99 1.03 5.90 27.22
C GLU A 99 0.73 5.89 25.72
N GLU A 100 -0.57 5.91 25.43
CA GLU A 100 -1.03 6.26 24.10
C GLU A 100 -0.45 7.63 23.80
N GLU A 101 0.48 7.70 22.84
CA GLU A 101 0.78 8.96 22.18
C GLU A 101 -0.48 9.29 21.36
N GLN A 102 -1.53 9.74 22.08
CA GLN A 102 -2.55 10.59 21.52
C GLN A 102 -1.76 11.78 21.03
N SER A 103 -1.39 11.75 19.76
CA SER A 103 -0.99 12.95 19.05
C SER A 103 -2.22 13.86 19.03
N GLU A 104 -2.46 14.52 20.16
CA GLU A 104 -3.43 15.56 20.37
C GLU A 104 -3.10 16.65 19.34
N GLY A 105 -3.86 16.70 18.25
CA GLY A 105 -3.79 17.81 17.30
C GLY A 105 -3.92 17.43 15.84
N TYR A 106 -3.43 16.27 15.40
CA TYR A 106 -3.52 15.86 13.98
C TYR A 106 -4.56 14.77 13.76
N LYS A 107 -5.85 15.13 13.93
CA LYS A 107 -7.03 14.30 13.58
C LYS A 107 -7.16 14.00 12.06
N GLY A 108 -6.20 14.45 11.25
CA GLY A 108 -6.01 14.04 9.86
C GLY A 108 -4.95 12.92 9.77
N THR A 109 -5.40 11.67 9.77
CA THR A 109 -4.55 10.53 9.37
C THR A 109 -3.95 10.84 7.99
N THR A 110 -2.68 10.50 7.74
CA THR A 110 -2.06 10.56 6.39
C THR A 110 -3.00 10.03 5.30
N ARG A 111 -3.79 9.00 5.64
CA ARG A 111 -4.86 8.42 4.82
C ARG A 111 -5.87 9.45 4.30
N LYS A 112 -6.39 10.32 5.17
CA LYS A 112 -7.36 11.37 4.79
C LYS A 112 -6.72 12.38 3.83
N HIS A 113 -5.46 12.73 4.05
CA HIS A 113 -4.73 13.60 3.13
C HIS A 113 -4.46 12.91 1.79
N ALA A 114 -4.12 11.62 1.80
CA ALA A 114 -3.95 10.84 0.58
C ALA A 114 -5.25 10.75 -0.23
N ILE A 115 -6.37 10.43 0.42
CA ILE A 115 -7.71 10.42 -0.19
C ILE A 115 -8.06 11.79 -0.79
N ALA A 116 -7.89 12.86 -0.02
CA ALA A 116 -8.23 14.21 -0.49
C ALA A 116 -7.38 14.63 -1.69
N LEU A 117 -6.09 14.31 -1.70
CA LEU A 117 -5.19 14.54 -2.83
C LEU A 117 -5.59 13.70 -4.06
N ALA A 118 -6.00 12.45 -3.86
CA ALA A 118 -6.46 11.58 -4.95
C ALA A 118 -7.76 12.12 -5.59
N VAL A 119 -8.72 12.57 -4.76
CA VAL A 119 -9.95 13.22 -5.22
C VAL A 119 -9.63 14.52 -5.96
N ALA A 120 -8.72 15.35 -5.44
CA ALA A 120 -8.29 16.59 -6.08
C ALA A 120 -7.65 16.33 -7.46
N GLU A 121 -6.85 15.28 -7.59
CA GLU A 121 -6.26 14.89 -8.86
C GLU A 121 -7.31 14.44 -9.88
N LEU A 122 -8.32 13.66 -9.45
CA LEU A 122 -9.43 13.26 -10.31
C LEU A 122 -10.21 14.48 -10.83
N LEU A 123 -10.49 15.46 -9.97
CA LEU A 123 -11.13 16.72 -10.34
C LEU A 123 -10.26 17.54 -11.30
N SER A 124 -9.00 17.76 -10.98
CA SER A 124 -8.08 18.52 -11.84
C SER A 124 -7.92 17.88 -13.22
N ASN A 125 -7.81 16.55 -13.27
CA ASN A 125 -7.75 15.81 -14.53
C ASN A 125 -9.07 15.91 -15.32
N ALA A 126 -10.21 15.95 -14.64
CA ALA A 126 -11.51 16.13 -15.26
C ALA A 126 -11.67 17.54 -15.86
N GLU A 127 -11.25 18.56 -15.14
CA GLU A 127 -11.25 19.96 -15.58
C GLU A 127 -10.35 20.15 -16.80
N ARG A 128 -9.10 19.66 -16.73
CA ARG A 128 -8.16 19.72 -17.86
C ARG A 128 -8.72 19.08 -19.13
N ARG A 129 -9.38 17.93 -19.01
CA ARG A 129 -10.05 17.27 -20.15
C ARG A 129 -11.20 18.12 -20.67
N SER A 130 -11.99 18.74 -19.80
CA SER A 130 -13.08 19.63 -20.19
C SER A 130 -12.57 20.84 -20.97
N VAL A 131 -11.53 21.52 -20.46
CA VAL A 131 -10.88 22.66 -21.12
C VAL A 131 -10.30 22.25 -22.48
N LYS A 132 -9.57 21.13 -22.55
CA LYS A 132 -9.03 20.64 -23.83
C LYS A 132 -10.14 20.37 -24.85
N ASN A 133 -11.22 19.70 -24.44
CA ASN A 133 -12.35 19.42 -25.32
C ASN A 133 -13.08 20.69 -25.79
N ALA A 134 -13.14 21.72 -24.94
CA ALA A 134 -13.68 23.02 -25.29
C ALA A 134 -12.85 23.67 -26.40
N LEU A 135 -11.53 23.72 -26.25
CA LEU A 135 -10.63 24.31 -27.24
C LEU A 135 -10.69 23.62 -28.62
N HIS A 136 -11.04 22.33 -28.69
CA HIS A 136 -11.12 21.57 -29.94
C HIS A 136 -12.51 21.62 -30.62
N GLY A 137 -13.37 22.58 -30.27
CA GLY A 137 -14.60 22.84 -31.03
C GLY A 137 -15.67 21.74 -30.97
N ARG A 138 -15.55 20.72 -30.11
CA ARG A 138 -16.58 19.68 -29.88
C ARG A 138 -17.75 20.25 -29.05
N PHE A 139 -18.37 21.31 -29.56
CA PHE A 139 -19.21 22.23 -28.80
C PHE A 139 -20.73 22.00 -28.82
N ILE A 140 -21.19 20.85 -29.31
CA ILE A 140 -22.61 20.68 -29.65
C ILE A 140 -23.36 19.85 -28.57
N ALA A 141 -24.27 20.55 -27.86
CA ALA A 141 -25.55 20.06 -27.31
C ALA A 141 -25.79 19.65 -25.84
N ASN A 142 -24.84 19.59 -24.89
CA ASN A 142 -25.24 19.20 -23.51
C ASN A 142 -24.47 19.90 -22.37
N ARG A 143 -24.97 21.04 -21.88
CA ARG A 143 -24.33 21.85 -20.82
C ARG A 143 -24.17 21.12 -19.48
N TYR A 144 -25.07 20.22 -19.10
CA TYR A 144 -25.00 19.52 -17.80
C TYR A 144 -24.05 18.31 -17.82
N ALA A 145 -24.03 17.54 -18.91
CA ALA A 145 -23.05 16.45 -19.11
C ALA A 145 -21.62 16.96 -19.42
N ARG A 146 -21.45 18.28 -19.61
CA ARG A 146 -20.18 18.95 -19.95
C ARG A 146 -19.39 19.49 -18.77
N ILE A 147 -20.03 19.75 -17.63
CA ILE A 147 -19.38 20.46 -16.52
C ILE A 147 -18.59 19.50 -15.62
N THR A 148 -18.89 18.19 -15.63
CA THR A 148 -18.12 17.21 -14.87
C THR A 148 -17.88 15.96 -15.72
N SER A 149 -16.63 15.70 -16.14
CA SER A 149 -16.26 14.37 -16.73
C SER A 149 -16.24 13.23 -15.69
N VAL A 150 -16.93 13.49 -14.58
CA VAL A 150 -16.97 12.81 -13.30
C VAL A 150 -18.44 12.57 -13.00
N SER A 151 -18.79 11.33 -12.68
CA SER A 151 -20.18 10.89 -12.50
C SER A 151 -20.83 11.52 -11.26
N PRO A 152 -22.17 11.69 -11.22
CA PRO A 152 -22.87 12.09 -10.00
C PRO A 152 -22.50 11.24 -8.78
N THR A 153 -22.32 9.93 -8.96
CA THR A 153 -21.86 8.98 -7.93
C THR A 153 -20.55 9.38 -7.27
N PHE A 154 -19.61 9.97 -8.02
CA PHE A 154 -18.36 10.45 -7.42
C PHE A 154 -18.63 11.61 -6.47
N PHE A 155 -19.57 12.50 -6.80
CA PHE A 155 -19.89 13.61 -5.93
C PHE A 155 -20.56 13.15 -4.65
N THR A 156 -21.52 12.23 -4.77
CA THR A 156 -22.29 11.70 -3.65
C THR A 156 -21.46 10.78 -2.75
N GLU A 157 -20.58 9.94 -3.32
CA GLU A 157 -19.81 8.96 -2.55
C GLU A 157 -18.43 9.48 -2.11
N LEU A 158 -17.72 10.27 -2.94
CA LEU A 158 -16.36 10.70 -2.62
C LEU A 158 -16.30 12.17 -2.24
N TYR A 159 -16.68 13.07 -3.14
CA TYR A 159 -16.37 14.49 -2.99
C TYR A 159 -17.09 15.14 -1.79
N TYR A 160 -18.43 15.07 -1.73
CA TYR A 160 -19.16 15.70 -0.63
C TYR A 160 -18.88 15.03 0.73
N PRO A 161 -18.82 13.70 0.83
CA PRO A 161 -18.55 13.05 2.11
C PRO A 161 -17.19 13.39 2.73
N ILE A 162 -16.14 13.60 1.94
CA ILE A 162 -14.86 14.07 2.50
C ILE A 162 -14.87 15.55 2.91
N GLY A 163 -15.96 16.29 2.65
CA GLY A 163 -16.09 17.74 2.91
C GLY A 163 -15.82 18.63 1.70
N GLY A 164 -15.72 18.05 0.49
CA GLY A 164 -15.60 18.77 -0.78
C GLY A 164 -14.36 19.64 -0.89
N LEU A 165 -14.49 20.76 -1.60
CA LEU A 165 -13.41 21.71 -1.88
C LEU A 165 -12.71 22.21 -0.61
N ARG A 166 -13.46 22.44 0.48
CA ARG A 166 -12.90 22.94 1.74
C ARG A 166 -11.85 21.99 2.30
N THR A 167 -12.10 20.68 2.25
CA THR A 167 -11.14 19.66 2.70
C THR A 167 -9.95 19.55 1.76
N ILE A 168 -10.19 19.60 0.44
CA ILE A 168 -9.13 19.57 -0.57
C ILE A 168 -8.17 20.76 -0.38
N MET A 169 -8.70 21.97 -0.24
CA MET A 169 -7.89 23.18 -0.04
C MET A 169 -7.09 23.17 1.27
N ARG A 170 -7.59 22.49 2.30
CA ARG A 170 -6.90 22.35 3.59
C ARG A 170 -5.94 21.16 3.63
N SER A 171 -5.97 20.31 2.61
CA SER A 171 -5.10 19.13 2.57
C SER A 171 -3.67 19.56 2.23
N PRO A 172 -2.67 18.99 2.92
CA PRO A 172 -1.28 19.29 2.64
C PRO A 172 -0.90 18.76 1.26
N THR A 173 0.18 19.32 0.71
CA THR A 173 0.66 18.93 -0.63
C THR A 173 1.21 17.50 -0.65
N ARG A 174 1.31 16.91 -1.85
CA ARG A 174 1.97 15.61 -2.04
C ARG A 174 3.43 15.61 -1.54
N ALA A 175 4.14 16.74 -1.66
CA ALA A 175 5.50 16.89 -1.14
C ALA A 175 5.55 16.78 0.40
N TRP A 176 4.59 17.38 1.10
CA TRP A 176 4.45 17.22 2.54
C TRP A 176 4.15 15.77 2.91
N LEU A 177 3.28 15.10 2.16
CA LEU A 177 2.93 13.70 2.41
C LEU A 177 4.14 12.78 2.24
N ARG A 178 4.95 12.96 1.19
CA ARG A 178 6.23 12.26 1.00
C ARG A 178 7.19 12.48 2.17
N LYS A 179 7.35 13.74 2.60
CA LYS A 179 8.17 14.10 3.78
C LYS A 179 7.63 13.47 5.07
N LYS A 180 6.33 13.25 5.17
CA LYS A 180 5.73 12.54 6.31
C LYS A 180 6.02 11.04 6.23
N PHE A 181 5.82 10.41 5.08
CA PHE A 181 6.14 8.99 4.88
C PHE A 181 7.63 8.68 5.05
N SER A 182 8.52 9.60 4.68
CA SER A 182 9.96 9.41 4.88
C SER A 182 10.35 9.27 6.36
N ARG A 183 9.53 9.76 7.30
CA ARG A 183 9.74 9.56 8.75
C ARG A 183 9.49 8.12 9.19
N TYR A 184 8.61 7.40 8.48
CA TYR A 184 8.31 5.99 8.74
C TYR A 184 9.21 5.03 7.97
N ARG A 185 10.01 5.55 7.02
CA ARG A 185 10.86 4.75 6.12
C ARG A 185 11.71 3.75 6.88
N GLN A 186 12.39 4.18 7.94
CA GLN A 186 13.22 3.29 8.76
C GLN A 186 12.41 2.16 9.39
N SER A 187 11.28 2.46 10.04
CA SER A 187 10.43 1.43 10.65
C SER A 187 9.94 0.41 9.63
N ILE A 188 9.56 0.88 8.45
CA ILE A 188 9.10 0.03 7.35
C ILE A 188 10.23 -0.90 6.88
N TYR A 189 11.43 -0.36 6.59
CA TYR A 189 12.55 -1.19 6.12
C TYR A 189 13.04 -2.20 7.15
N LEU A 190 13.10 -1.83 8.43
CA LEU A 190 13.49 -2.76 9.49
C LEU A 190 12.48 -3.91 9.61
N SER A 191 11.19 -3.61 9.52
CA SER A 191 10.12 -4.62 9.62
C SER A 191 10.05 -5.52 8.38
N ILE A 192 10.29 -4.96 7.19
CA ILE A 192 10.44 -5.72 5.93
C ILE A 192 11.64 -6.67 6.01
N THR A 193 12.76 -6.21 6.59
CA THR A 193 13.94 -7.06 6.77
C THR A 193 13.65 -8.18 7.76
N LEU A 194 12.87 -7.93 8.81
CA LEU A 194 12.39 -8.95 9.73
C LEU A 194 11.52 -9.99 8.99
N ALA A 195 10.56 -9.55 8.19
CA ALA A 195 9.70 -10.41 7.38
C ALA A 195 10.51 -11.27 6.40
N ALA A 196 11.57 -10.70 5.80
CA ALA A 196 12.48 -11.42 4.92
C ALA A 196 13.30 -12.50 5.64
N VAL A 197 13.77 -12.22 6.87
CA VAL A 197 14.46 -13.21 7.71
C VAL A 197 13.52 -14.39 8.02
N GLU A 198 12.28 -14.11 8.42
CA GLU A 198 11.27 -15.15 8.67
C GLU A 198 10.92 -15.95 7.41
N HIS A 199 10.96 -15.31 6.25
CA HIS A 199 10.77 -15.97 4.96
C HIS A 199 11.94 -16.90 4.61
N CYS A 200 13.19 -16.47 4.80
CA CYS A 200 14.35 -17.35 4.65
C CYS A 200 14.28 -18.56 5.60
N HIS A 201 13.88 -18.34 6.86
CA HIS A 201 13.69 -19.40 7.83
C HIS A 201 12.61 -20.41 7.39
N PHE A 202 11.47 -19.92 6.90
CA PHE A 202 10.42 -20.77 6.33
C PHE A 202 10.94 -21.61 5.17
N GLN A 203 11.65 -21.00 4.21
CA GLN A 203 12.21 -21.71 3.06
C GLN A 203 13.15 -22.84 3.49
N ALA A 204 13.96 -22.62 4.53
CA ALA A 204 14.85 -23.65 5.07
C ALA A 204 14.08 -24.81 5.72
N ILE A 205 13.04 -24.53 6.51
CA ILE A 205 12.16 -25.58 7.06
C ILE A 205 11.50 -26.38 5.93
N ASN A 206 10.98 -25.69 4.91
CA ASN A 206 10.32 -26.33 3.77
C ASN A 206 11.29 -27.19 2.95
N ALA A 207 12.60 -26.87 2.96
CA ALA A 207 13.66 -27.68 2.39
C ALA A 207 14.09 -28.87 3.27
N GLY A 208 13.36 -29.15 4.36
CA GLY A 208 13.62 -30.28 5.25
C GLY A 208 14.66 -30.02 6.34
N ARG A 209 15.08 -28.77 6.56
CA ARG A 209 15.99 -28.45 7.67
C ARG A 209 15.26 -28.48 9.01
N THR A 210 15.88 -29.10 10.01
CA THR A 210 15.39 -29.09 11.39
C THR A 210 15.84 -27.82 12.10
N LEU A 211 15.00 -26.78 12.05
CA LEU A 211 15.23 -25.50 12.71
C LEU A 211 14.33 -25.34 13.95
N GLU A 212 14.81 -24.63 14.98
CA GLU A 212 13.95 -24.25 16.09
C GLU A 212 12.87 -23.29 15.63
N ARG A 213 11.70 -23.35 16.28
CA ARG A 213 10.59 -22.41 16.02
C ARG A 213 11.09 -20.96 16.06
N THR A 214 10.68 -20.18 15.08
CA THR A 214 10.99 -18.75 15.01
C THR A 214 10.49 -18.02 16.25
N SER A 215 11.38 -17.25 16.87
CA SER A 215 11.00 -16.25 17.86
C SER A 215 11.31 -14.86 17.32
N LEU A 216 10.41 -13.91 17.60
CA LEU A 216 10.55 -12.53 17.13
C LEU A 216 11.89 -11.91 17.59
N SER A 217 12.35 -12.26 18.80
CA SER A 217 13.63 -11.80 19.35
C SER A 217 14.85 -12.30 18.54
N LYS A 218 14.84 -13.56 18.07
CA LYS A 218 15.90 -14.10 17.21
C LYS A 218 15.89 -13.39 15.85
N SER A 219 14.72 -13.27 15.23
CA SER A 219 14.57 -12.59 13.94
C SER A 219 14.97 -11.11 14.04
N ALA A 220 14.61 -10.42 15.12
CA ALA A 220 15.00 -9.04 15.36
C ALA A 220 16.52 -8.86 15.56
N THR A 221 17.18 -9.82 16.22
CA THR A 221 18.66 -9.85 16.32
C THR A 221 19.29 -10.00 14.94
N LEU A 222 18.76 -10.92 14.13
CA LEU A 222 19.21 -11.16 12.75
C LEU A 222 19.08 -9.92 11.86
N VAL A 223 18.01 -9.12 12.02
CA VAL A 223 17.86 -7.86 11.26
C VAL A 223 19.05 -6.94 11.46
N GLY A 224 19.49 -6.73 12.70
CA GLY A 224 20.62 -5.86 12.99
C GLY A 224 21.91 -6.35 12.33
N ILE A 225 22.15 -7.66 12.39
CA ILE A 225 23.34 -8.30 11.82
C ILE A 225 23.33 -8.22 10.28
N VAL A 226 22.21 -8.58 9.64
CA VAL A 226 22.07 -8.56 8.18
C VAL A 226 22.24 -7.15 7.64
N LEU A 227 21.68 -6.13 8.30
CA LEU A 227 21.82 -4.74 7.85
C LEU A 227 23.25 -4.21 8.03
N ALA A 228 23.90 -4.59 9.12
CA ALA A 228 25.27 -4.21 9.35
C ALA A 228 26.22 -4.87 8.34
N ALA A 229 25.98 -6.14 8.00
CA ALA A 229 26.76 -6.86 6.97
C ALA A 229 26.49 -6.35 5.54
N SER A 230 25.22 -6.13 5.18
CA SER A 230 24.83 -5.81 3.79
C SER A 230 24.97 -4.33 3.42
N ARG A 231 24.84 -3.42 4.39
CA ARG A 231 24.76 -1.97 4.13
C ARG A 231 25.77 -1.15 4.92
N ASN A 232 26.66 -1.80 5.67
CA ASN A 232 27.60 -1.14 6.57
C ASN A 232 26.90 -0.13 7.51
N GLN A 233 25.70 -0.49 7.97
CA GLN A 233 24.88 0.34 8.86
C GLN A 233 25.06 -0.10 10.30
N ASN A 234 24.89 0.84 11.24
CA ASN A 234 24.78 0.47 12.65
C ASN A 234 23.59 -0.47 12.84
N ALA A 235 23.76 -1.54 13.61
CA ALA A 235 22.68 -2.46 13.92
C ALA A 235 21.76 -1.87 15.00
N PRO A 236 20.44 -1.74 14.78
CA PRO A 236 19.53 -1.45 15.88
C PRO A 236 19.50 -2.62 16.88
N LEU A 237 19.31 -2.31 18.16
CA LEU A 237 19.05 -3.33 19.18
C LEU A 237 17.75 -4.10 18.86
N ALA A 238 17.75 -5.41 19.07
CA ALA A 238 16.62 -6.28 18.76
C ALA A 238 15.31 -5.82 19.43
N GLU A 239 15.37 -5.40 20.70
CA GLU A 239 14.23 -4.85 21.44
C GLU A 239 13.65 -3.60 20.76
N LYS A 240 14.50 -2.73 20.19
CA LYS A 240 14.03 -1.55 19.47
C LYS A 240 13.34 -1.92 18.16
N VAL A 241 13.83 -2.97 17.48
CA VAL A 241 13.22 -3.49 16.25
C VAL A 241 11.81 -4.01 16.52
N ASP A 242 11.61 -4.82 17.56
CA ASP A 242 10.26 -5.27 17.95
C ASP A 242 9.38 -4.09 18.37
N THR A 243 9.76 -3.40 19.45
CA THR A 243 8.88 -2.44 20.14
C THR A 243 8.57 -1.20 19.31
N TYR A 244 9.55 -0.62 18.61
CA TYR A 244 9.36 0.66 17.93
C TYR A 244 9.09 0.58 16.43
N HIS A 245 9.45 -0.54 15.79
CA HIS A 245 9.40 -0.66 14.33
C HIS A 245 8.39 -1.71 13.89
N TYR A 246 8.55 -2.97 14.32
CA TYR A 246 7.68 -4.08 13.93
C TYR A 246 6.25 -3.85 14.41
N ARG A 247 6.02 -3.64 15.72
CA ARG A 247 4.66 -3.45 16.26
C ARG A 247 3.90 -2.29 15.64
N TYR A 248 4.62 -1.25 15.21
CA TYR A 248 4.02 -0.11 14.54
C TYR A 248 3.41 -0.48 13.17
N VAL A 249 4.07 -1.35 12.40
CA VAL A 249 3.60 -1.76 11.06
C VAL A 249 3.05 -3.18 10.99
N ALA A 250 2.97 -3.92 12.10
CA ALA A 250 2.65 -5.34 12.11
C ALA A 250 1.40 -5.67 11.28
N LYS A 251 0.31 -4.92 11.49
CA LYS A 251 -0.95 -5.11 10.77
C LYS A 251 -0.92 -4.81 9.27
N SER A 252 0.05 -4.02 8.79
CA SER A 252 0.23 -3.69 7.37
C SER A 252 1.46 -4.35 6.75
N LEU A 253 2.25 -5.08 7.54
CA LEU A 253 3.50 -5.68 7.11
C LEU A 253 3.35 -6.62 5.90
N PRO A 254 2.31 -7.47 5.79
CA PRO A 254 2.09 -8.27 4.58
C PRO A 254 2.10 -7.43 3.30
N PHE A 255 1.37 -6.31 3.31
CA PHE A 255 1.27 -5.42 2.16
C PHE A 255 2.60 -4.71 1.88
N LEU A 256 3.29 -4.23 2.91
CA LEU A 256 4.58 -3.55 2.76
C LEU A 256 5.66 -4.49 2.23
N TYR A 257 5.72 -5.72 2.76
CA TYR A 257 6.67 -6.73 2.33
C TYR A 257 6.42 -7.19 0.90
N ALA A 258 5.16 -7.46 0.55
CA ALA A 258 4.76 -7.76 -0.82
C ALA A 258 5.12 -6.61 -1.78
N ALA A 259 4.85 -5.36 -1.41
CA ALA A 259 5.18 -4.20 -2.25
C ALA A 259 6.69 -4.04 -2.47
N GLN A 260 7.53 -4.35 -1.48
CA GLN A 260 8.98 -4.31 -1.64
C GLN A 260 9.50 -5.33 -2.67
N SER A 261 8.80 -6.45 -2.84
CA SER A 261 9.22 -7.53 -3.75
C SER A 261 8.88 -7.28 -5.22
N ILE A 262 8.10 -6.23 -5.53
CA ILE A 262 7.59 -5.97 -6.87
C ILE A 262 8.42 -4.85 -7.50
N ASP A 263 9.22 -5.21 -8.50
CA ASP A 263 9.95 -4.24 -9.31
C ASP A 263 9.05 -3.64 -10.39
N LEU A 264 9.16 -2.32 -10.56
CA LEU A 264 8.46 -1.56 -11.58
C LEU A 264 9.37 -1.32 -12.80
N PRO A 265 8.82 -1.06 -13.99
CA PRO A 265 9.60 -0.81 -15.21
C PRO A 265 10.58 0.37 -15.11
N ASP A 266 10.33 1.31 -14.21
CA ASP A 266 11.19 2.48 -13.98
C ASP A 266 12.34 2.21 -12.98
N GLY A 267 12.50 0.96 -12.54
CA GLY A 267 13.53 0.51 -11.61
C GLY A 267 13.25 0.81 -10.14
N ARG A 268 12.08 1.37 -9.81
CA ARG A 268 11.61 1.50 -8.42
C ARG A 268 10.92 0.23 -7.95
N SER A 269 10.86 0.01 -6.64
CA SER A 269 9.93 -0.97 -6.08
C SER A 269 8.50 -0.39 -5.99
N LEU A 270 7.48 -1.24 -5.93
CA LEU A 270 6.10 -0.79 -5.67
C LEU A 270 6.02 -0.02 -4.35
N LEU A 271 6.81 -0.42 -3.33
CA LEU A 271 6.90 0.30 -2.06
C LEU A 271 7.42 1.74 -2.25
N ASP A 272 8.43 1.96 -3.10
CA ASP A 272 8.92 3.31 -3.40
C ASP A 272 7.85 4.15 -4.10
N ALA A 273 7.11 3.57 -5.06
CA ALA A 273 5.98 4.24 -5.69
C ALA A 273 4.87 4.62 -4.69
N MET A 274 4.58 3.75 -3.72
CA MET A 274 3.65 4.04 -2.62
C MET A 274 4.16 5.23 -1.76
N MET A 275 5.43 5.23 -1.38
CA MET A 275 6.05 6.31 -0.61
C MET A 275 6.08 7.64 -1.37
N ASP A 276 6.22 7.59 -2.70
CA ASP A 276 6.16 8.75 -3.59
C ASP A 276 4.72 9.25 -3.84
N GLY A 277 3.71 8.53 -3.36
CA GLY A 277 2.30 8.85 -3.60
C GLY A 277 1.90 8.71 -5.07
N ASP A 278 2.55 7.80 -5.80
CA ASP A 278 2.23 7.45 -7.18
C ASP A 278 1.20 6.32 -7.22
N TRP A 279 -0.02 6.63 -6.75
CA TRP A 279 -1.09 5.64 -6.62
C TRP A 279 -1.63 5.16 -7.97
N LYS A 280 -1.27 5.84 -9.07
CA LYS A 280 -1.74 5.46 -10.41
C LYS A 280 -1.10 4.15 -10.84
N ILE A 281 0.21 4.00 -10.60
CA ILE A 281 0.92 2.76 -10.87
C ILE A 281 0.42 1.65 -9.96
N VAL A 282 0.18 1.94 -8.67
CA VAL A 282 -0.32 0.94 -7.71
C VAL A 282 -1.73 0.45 -8.07
N ASN A 283 -2.57 1.33 -8.66
CA ASN A 283 -3.93 1.00 -9.08
C ASN A 283 -3.99 0.29 -10.45
N ASP A 284 -2.86 -0.06 -11.05
CA ASP A 284 -2.86 -0.93 -12.23
C ASP A 284 -3.32 -2.35 -11.83
N ASP A 285 -4.24 -2.94 -12.58
CA ASP A 285 -4.88 -4.21 -12.19
C ASP A 285 -3.87 -5.36 -12.07
N ALA A 286 -2.85 -5.40 -12.95
CA ALA A 286 -1.83 -6.45 -12.90
C ALA A 286 -0.87 -6.26 -11.71
N ILE A 287 -0.49 -5.01 -11.43
CA ILE A 287 0.32 -4.67 -10.25
C ILE A 287 -0.45 -4.97 -8.96
N ALA A 288 -1.72 -4.58 -8.87
CA ALA A 288 -2.57 -4.81 -7.71
C ALA A 288 -2.80 -6.31 -7.45
N ALA A 289 -3.10 -7.09 -8.51
CA ALA A 289 -3.27 -8.54 -8.40
C ALA A 289 -2.00 -9.21 -7.84
N ARG A 290 -0.82 -8.87 -8.38
CA ARG A 290 0.47 -9.35 -7.88
C ARG A 290 0.73 -8.92 -6.43
N TRP A 291 0.44 -7.66 -6.11
CA TRP A 291 0.63 -7.13 -4.76
C TRP A 291 -0.20 -7.88 -3.71
N PHE A 292 -1.48 -8.08 -4.00
CA PHE A 292 -2.39 -8.80 -3.11
C PHE A 292 -2.08 -10.29 -3.07
N GLY A 293 -1.75 -10.92 -4.20
CA GLY A 293 -1.36 -12.33 -4.26
C GLY A 293 -0.13 -12.61 -3.39
N ARG A 294 0.89 -11.76 -3.45
CA ARG A 294 2.10 -11.90 -2.63
C ARG A 294 1.85 -11.63 -1.15
N ALA A 295 1.01 -10.64 -0.83
CA ALA A 295 0.62 -10.37 0.56
C ALA A 295 -0.11 -11.59 1.17
N LEU A 296 -1.04 -12.18 0.42
CA LEU A 296 -1.78 -13.37 0.83
C LEU A 296 -0.87 -14.60 0.97
N TYR A 297 0.04 -14.82 0.02
CA TYR A 297 1.03 -15.90 0.09
C TYR A 297 1.86 -15.81 1.37
N TRP A 298 2.38 -14.63 1.70
CA TRP A 298 3.20 -14.45 2.90
C TRP A 298 2.42 -14.79 4.18
N VAL A 299 1.19 -14.28 4.30
CA VAL A 299 0.33 -14.54 5.46
C VAL A 299 0.01 -16.03 5.60
N GLN A 300 -0.47 -16.67 4.53
CA GLN A 300 -0.95 -18.05 4.58
C GLN A 300 0.17 -19.09 4.63
N THR A 301 1.27 -18.84 3.92
CA THR A 301 2.31 -19.85 3.67
C THR A 301 3.53 -19.64 4.56
N VAL A 302 3.98 -18.39 4.71
CA VAL A 302 5.22 -18.09 5.44
C VAL A 302 4.96 -17.92 6.95
N ILE A 303 3.95 -17.13 7.30
CA ILE A 303 3.71 -16.68 8.68
C ILE A 303 2.77 -17.60 9.45
N ALA A 304 1.61 -17.96 8.89
CA ALA A 304 0.62 -18.77 9.59
C ALA A 304 1.15 -20.08 10.21
N PRO A 305 2.13 -20.80 9.62
CA PRO A 305 2.73 -21.96 10.28
C PRO A 305 3.56 -21.62 11.52
N GLN A 306 4.11 -20.41 11.58
CA GLN A 306 5.03 -19.97 12.63
C GLN A 306 4.29 -19.23 13.76
N ARG A 307 3.41 -18.29 13.38
CA ARG A 307 2.58 -17.46 14.26
C ARG A 307 1.28 -17.09 13.52
N ARG A 308 0.14 -17.24 14.19
CA ARG A 308 -1.13 -16.65 13.74
C ARG A 308 -1.48 -15.51 14.68
N SER A 309 -1.74 -14.34 14.12
CA SER A 309 -2.32 -13.21 14.84
C SER A 309 -3.68 -12.83 14.25
N ALA A 310 -4.48 -12.11 15.03
CA ALA A 310 -5.76 -11.57 14.55
C ALA A 310 -5.58 -10.63 13.34
N ASP A 311 -4.45 -9.93 13.26
CA ASP A 311 -4.10 -9.07 12.12
C ASP A 311 -3.84 -9.90 10.85
N ASP A 312 -3.14 -11.03 10.98
CA ASP A 312 -2.88 -11.95 9.86
C ASP A 312 -4.20 -12.54 9.31
N GLU A 313 -5.10 -12.95 10.20
CA GLU A 313 -6.42 -13.46 9.82
C GLU A 313 -7.27 -12.38 9.15
N LEU A 314 -7.22 -11.14 9.64
CA LEU A 314 -7.89 -10.01 9.01
C LEU A 314 -7.40 -9.80 7.57
N VAL A 315 -6.08 -9.86 7.34
CA VAL A 315 -5.51 -9.72 5.99
C VAL A 315 -5.92 -10.89 5.09
N ALA A 316 -5.84 -12.13 5.58
CA ALA A 316 -6.25 -13.31 4.82
C ALA A 316 -7.74 -13.23 4.41
N ASN A 317 -8.61 -12.84 5.34
CA ASN A 317 -10.04 -12.66 5.09
C ASN A 317 -10.32 -11.49 4.13
N SER A 318 -9.54 -10.40 4.22
CA SER A 318 -9.68 -9.23 3.35
C SER A 318 -9.32 -9.52 1.89
N LEU A 319 -8.50 -10.54 1.66
CA LEU A 319 -8.03 -10.98 0.34
C LEU A 319 -8.70 -12.30 -0.08
N ALA A 320 -9.85 -12.63 0.51
CA ALA A 320 -10.63 -13.80 0.12
C ALA A 320 -11.01 -13.72 -1.37
N GLY A 321 -10.52 -14.67 -2.17
CA GLY A 321 -10.71 -14.71 -3.62
C GLY A 321 -9.50 -14.25 -4.44
N VAL A 322 -8.45 -13.72 -3.80
CA VAL A 322 -7.16 -13.48 -4.45
C VAL A 322 -6.38 -14.79 -4.53
N ILE A 323 -5.71 -15.04 -5.66
CA ILE A 323 -4.82 -16.19 -5.83
C ILE A 323 -3.46 -15.85 -5.19
N PRO A 324 -2.96 -16.64 -4.22
CA PRO A 324 -1.64 -16.42 -3.64
C PRO A 324 -0.53 -16.53 -4.71
N GLU A 325 0.42 -15.60 -4.68
CA GLU A 325 1.59 -15.58 -5.57
C GLU A 325 2.86 -15.73 -4.73
N SER A 326 3.61 -16.81 -4.94
CA SER A 326 4.91 -17.01 -4.29
C SER A 326 5.94 -16.02 -4.79
N PHE A 327 6.87 -15.63 -3.92
CA PHE A 327 8.01 -14.78 -4.27
C PHE A 327 9.20 -15.11 -3.37
N ASP A 328 10.38 -14.58 -3.70
CA ASP A 328 11.59 -14.78 -2.91
C ASP A 328 11.88 -13.61 -1.97
N PRO A 329 12.59 -13.85 -0.85
CA PRO A 329 13.14 -12.78 -0.03
C PRO A 329 14.07 -11.87 -0.83
N PRO A 330 14.17 -10.57 -0.49
CA PRO A 330 15.14 -9.68 -1.12
C PRO A 330 16.57 -10.22 -1.05
N ALA A 331 17.35 -10.03 -2.14
CA ALA A 331 18.72 -10.51 -2.28
C ALA A 331 19.59 -10.23 -1.04
N TYR A 332 19.54 -8.98 -0.55
CA TYR A 332 20.32 -8.54 0.62
C TYR A 332 20.02 -9.29 1.93
N VAL A 333 18.96 -10.10 1.98
CA VAL A 333 18.65 -11.01 3.10
C VAL A 333 18.85 -12.47 2.71
N SER A 334 18.46 -12.87 1.49
CA SER A 334 18.63 -14.24 1.01
C SER A 334 20.10 -14.65 0.89
N ASP A 335 20.99 -13.70 0.58
CA ASP A 335 22.45 -13.93 0.53
C ASP A 335 23.00 -14.34 1.91
N TYR A 336 22.25 -14.06 2.99
CA TYR A 336 22.58 -14.42 4.37
C TYR A 336 21.74 -15.60 4.89
N ARG A 337 21.16 -16.43 4.02
CA ARG A 337 20.32 -17.58 4.44
C ARG A 337 21.06 -18.53 5.38
N GLY A 338 22.34 -18.81 5.13
CA GLY A 338 23.17 -19.65 6.00
C GLY A 338 23.28 -19.13 7.44
N LEU A 339 23.34 -17.80 7.62
CA LEU A 339 23.31 -17.16 8.93
C LEU A 339 21.95 -17.31 9.62
N VAL A 340 20.85 -17.15 8.87
CA VAL A 340 19.49 -17.35 9.38
C VAL A 340 19.33 -18.80 9.87
N GLU A 341 19.68 -19.78 9.03
CA GLU A 341 19.64 -21.21 9.39
C GLU A 341 20.48 -21.51 10.63
N TYR A 342 21.71 -20.97 10.68
CA TYR A 342 22.62 -21.17 11.79
C TYR A 342 22.06 -20.67 13.13
N ILE A 343 21.57 -19.43 13.18
CA ILE A 343 21.03 -18.83 14.40
C ILE A 343 19.76 -19.55 14.87
N HIS A 344 18.96 -20.06 13.95
CA HIS A 344 17.79 -20.86 14.27
C HIS A 344 18.12 -22.32 14.67
N THR A 345 19.32 -22.81 14.39
CA THR A 345 19.76 -24.17 14.78
C THR A 345 20.52 -24.20 16.11
N LYS A 346 21.37 -23.21 16.39
CA LYS A 346 22.40 -23.31 17.45
C LYS A 346 22.19 -22.40 18.66
N GLY A 347 21.19 -21.50 18.65
CA GLY A 347 20.73 -20.77 19.83
C GLY A 347 21.80 -19.94 20.55
N LYS A 348 21.78 -18.61 20.31
CA LYS A 348 22.59 -17.52 20.93
C LYS A 348 23.93 -17.20 20.25
N LEU A 349 24.03 -15.95 19.79
CA LEU A 349 25.29 -15.32 19.34
C LEU A 349 26.29 -15.07 20.48
N LEU A 350 25.83 -14.95 21.72
CA LEU A 350 26.67 -14.59 22.87
C LEU A 350 27.71 -15.65 23.24
N GLU A 351 27.55 -16.90 22.80
CA GLU A 351 28.50 -17.98 23.06
C GLU A 351 29.67 -18.01 22.06
N PHE A 352 29.74 -17.05 21.13
CA PHE A 352 30.54 -17.16 19.90
C PHE A 352 31.78 -16.26 19.80
N ASN A 353 32.38 -15.83 20.92
CA ASN A 353 33.52 -14.92 20.92
C ASN A 353 34.81 -15.43 20.22
N LYS A 354 34.96 -16.74 19.95
CA LYS A 354 36.16 -17.30 19.27
C LYS A 354 35.88 -17.95 17.91
N ARG A 355 34.63 -18.28 17.58
CA ARG A 355 34.23 -18.90 16.30
C ARG A 355 33.51 -17.95 15.35
N GLU A 356 33.21 -16.72 15.79
CA GLU A 356 32.56 -15.72 14.93
C GLU A 356 33.43 -15.40 13.73
N ASP A 357 34.72 -15.16 13.92
CA ASP A 357 35.62 -14.80 12.82
C ASP A 357 35.77 -15.96 11.82
N GLU A 358 35.75 -17.21 12.29
CA GLU A 358 35.71 -18.41 11.44
C GLU A 358 34.39 -18.53 10.68
N PHE A 359 33.25 -18.24 11.31
CA PHE A 359 31.94 -18.25 10.64
C PHE A 359 31.85 -17.14 9.59
N TRP A 360 32.24 -15.92 9.95
CA TRP A 360 32.29 -14.78 9.04
C TRP A 360 33.23 -15.10 7.88
N ALA A 361 34.45 -15.58 8.14
CA ALA A 361 35.40 -16.00 7.11
C ALA A 361 34.90 -17.17 6.24
N ALA A 362 34.29 -18.21 6.82
CA ALA A 362 33.78 -19.38 6.10
C ALA A 362 32.62 -19.04 5.16
N ASN A 363 31.91 -17.94 5.43
CA ASN A 363 30.86 -17.43 4.57
C ASN A 363 31.32 -16.23 3.71
N GLY A 364 32.62 -15.90 3.70
CA GLY A 364 33.18 -14.78 2.92
C GLY A 364 32.68 -13.40 3.38
N MET A 365 32.37 -13.26 4.66
CA MET A 365 31.73 -12.09 5.25
C MET A 365 32.65 -11.37 6.24
N THR A 366 32.44 -10.06 6.41
CA THR A 366 33.12 -9.24 7.43
C THR A 366 32.25 -9.14 8.68
N ARG A 367 32.84 -9.34 9.86
CA ARG A 367 32.14 -9.20 11.15
C ARG A 367 31.55 -7.79 11.30
N PRO A 368 30.22 -7.64 11.50
CA PRO A 368 29.61 -6.34 11.68
C PRO A 368 29.87 -5.79 13.09
N GLN A 369 30.19 -4.50 13.21
CA GLN A 369 30.25 -3.84 14.52
C GLN A 369 28.84 -3.43 14.97
N LEU A 370 28.34 -4.07 16.04
CA LEU A 370 27.08 -3.69 16.68
C LEU A 370 27.29 -2.44 17.54
N THR A 371 26.46 -1.41 17.39
CA THR A 371 26.59 -0.16 18.16
C THR A 371 25.26 0.25 18.79
N SER A 372 25.32 0.98 19.92
CA SER A 372 24.13 1.50 20.60
C SER A 372 23.59 2.80 19.99
N LYS A 373 24.30 3.40 19.02
CA LYS A 373 23.95 4.69 18.40
C LYS A 373 22.86 4.49 17.33
N ALA A 374 21.94 5.44 17.26
CA ALA A 374 20.85 5.41 16.28
C ALA A 374 21.39 5.40 14.84
N VAL A 375 20.81 4.54 14.01
CA VAL A 375 21.16 4.39 12.59
C VAL A 375 20.66 5.62 11.82
N GLY A 376 21.59 6.42 11.28
CA GLY A 376 21.26 7.38 10.25
C GLY A 376 21.03 6.65 8.94
N TRP A 377 19.78 6.53 8.50
CA TRP A 377 19.49 5.94 7.20
C TRP A 377 19.83 6.94 6.11
N PRO A 378 20.66 6.57 5.11
CA PRO A 378 20.82 7.42 3.93
C PRO A 378 19.46 7.56 3.26
N SER A 379 19.00 8.80 3.10
CA SER A 379 17.91 9.05 2.15
C SER A 379 18.38 8.51 0.81
N PRO A 380 17.60 7.69 0.08
CA PRO A 380 17.98 7.33 -1.27
C PRO A 380 18.20 8.65 -1.99
N ALA A 381 19.38 8.82 -2.57
CA ALA A 381 19.57 9.87 -3.56
C ALA A 381 18.46 9.63 -4.58
N VAL A 382 17.49 10.56 -4.63
CA VAL A 382 16.52 10.59 -5.71
C VAL A 382 17.40 10.60 -6.96
N LYS A 383 17.43 9.49 -7.71
CA LYS A 383 18.11 9.44 -9.00
C LYS A 383 17.37 10.47 -9.85
N GLY A 384 17.86 11.71 -9.83
CA GLY A 384 17.39 12.75 -10.71
C GLY A 384 17.64 12.20 -12.11
N SER A 385 16.56 11.93 -12.83
CA SER A 385 16.62 11.72 -14.27
C SER A 385 17.07 13.03 -14.89
N ALA A 386 18.37 13.29 -14.86
CA ALA A 386 19.01 14.25 -15.73
C ALA A 386 18.86 13.67 -17.13
N SER A 387 17.78 14.07 -17.80
CA SER A 387 17.62 13.98 -19.24
C SER A 387 18.85 14.66 -19.85
N GLN A 388 19.87 13.89 -20.20
CA GLN A 388 20.91 14.29 -21.13
C GLN A 388 20.21 14.58 -22.46
N ARG A 389 19.83 15.85 -22.66
CA ARG A 389 19.73 16.41 -24.01
C ARG A 389 21.15 16.55 -24.51
N THR A 390 21.65 15.51 -25.16
CA THR A 390 22.75 15.66 -26.11
C THR A 390 22.19 16.38 -27.33
N GLY A 391 22.24 17.71 -27.30
CA GLY A 391 22.23 18.50 -28.52
C GLY A 391 23.54 18.24 -29.24
N SER A 392 23.50 17.41 -30.27
CA SER A 392 24.56 17.31 -31.27
C SER A 392 24.61 18.65 -32.02
N THR A 393 25.77 19.27 -31.95
CA THR A 393 26.24 20.31 -32.87
C THR A 393 27.35 19.72 -33.74
N ALA A 394 27.37 20.11 -35.02
CA ALA A 394 28.28 19.77 -36.12
C ALA A 394 27.97 18.40 -36.79
N GLU A 395 27.78 18.30 -38.12
CA GLU A 395 28.04 19.20 -39.26
C GLU A 395 26.79 19.46 -40.12
#